data_AF-A0AAV5W7N6-F1
#
_entry.id   AF-A0AAV5W7N6-F1
#
_cell.length_a   1.000
_cell.length_b   1.000
_cell.length_c   1.000
_cell.angle_alpha   90.00
_cell.angle_beta   90.00
_cell.angle_gamma   90.00
#
_symmetry.space_group_name_H-M   'P 1'
#
loop_
_entity.id
_entity.type
_entity.pdbx_description
1 polymer ?
#
loop_
_entity_poly.entity_id
_entity_poly.type
_entity_poly.pdbx_seq_one_letter_code
_entity_poly.pdbx_strand_id
1 'polypeptide(L)'
;MSRSPLIFVIVIAILAFTTVRADELCNNRGFLVAGQCECFEYFSGAKCEKFIAHTCIDDYCSTPGTYCRYGNIDCSRDPTQCRNRVGWCLPLID
;
A
#
# COMPACT_ATOMS: atom_id res chain seq x y z
N MET A 1 21.84 35.48 -32.31
CA MET A 1 21.52 34.17 -31.70
C MET A 1 20.04 34.16 -31.32
N SER A 2 19.16 33.80 -32.26
CA SER A 2 17.71 33.74 -32.04
C SER A 2 17.37 32.40 -31.41
N ARG A 3 16.99 32.36 -30.13
CA ARG A 3 16.53 31.13 -29.47
C ARG A 3 15.12 30.85 -30.00
N SER A 4 14.95 29.77 -30.75
CA SER A 4 13.66 29.37 -31.34
C SER A 4 12.59 29.24 -30.24
N PRO A 5 11.42 29.90 -30.37
CA PRO A 5 10.36 29.88 -29.36
C PRO A 5 9.82 28.46 -29.11
N LEU A 6 9.90 27.58 -30.10
CA LEU A 6 9.57 26.16 -29.98
C LEU A 6 10.39 25.45 -28.89
N ILE A 7 11.67 25.76 -28.75
CA ILE A 7 12.54 25.11 -27.75
C ILE A 7 12.09 25.50 -26.33
N PHE A 8 11.70 26.75 -26.14
CA PHE A 8 11.17 27.24 -24.87
C PHE A 8 9.85 26.57 -24.50
N VAL A 9 8.94 26.40 -25.46
CA VAL A 9 7.65 25.72 -25.25
C VAL A 9 7.85 24.25 -24.91
N ILE A 10 8.78 23.56 -25.59
CA ILE A 10 9.09 22.15 -25.31
C ILE A 10 9.67 21.99 -23.90
N VAL A 11 10.57 22.87 -23.47
CA VAL A 11 11.16 22.82 -22.11
C VAL A 11 10.09 23.09 -21.04
N ILE A 12 9.21 24.06 -21.24
CA ILE A 12 8.11 24.35 -20.30
C ILE A 12 7.13 23.17 -20.24
N ALA A 13 6.81 22.55 -21.37
CA ALA A 13 5.98 21.36 -21.41
C ALA A 13 6.62 20.21 -20.63
N ILE A 14 7.89 19.88 -20.89
CA ILE A 14 8.62 18.81 -20.19
C ILE A 14 8.65 19.06 -18.68
N LEU A 15 8.91 20.29 -18.23
CA LEU A 15 8.93 20.66 -16.81
C LEU A 15 7.54 20.63 -16.16
N ALA A 16 6.47 20.85 -16.93
CA ALA A 16 5.08 20.73 -16.46
C ALA A 16 4.59 19.27 -16.37
N PHE A 17 5.20 18.36 -17.13
CA PHE A 17 4.83 16.93 -17.13
C PHE A 17 5.49 16.09 -16.01
N THR A 18 6.41 16.66 -15.22
CA THR A 18 7.11 15.91 -14.16
C THR A 18 6.46 16.00 -12.78
N THR A 19 5.19 16.41 -12.67
CA THR A 19 4.47 16.43 -11.39
C THR A 19 4.01 15.03 -10.99
N VAL A 20 4.96 14.12 -10.74
CA VAL A 20 4.67 12.88 -10.03
C VAL A 20 4.12 13.26 -8.66
N ARG A 21 2.89 12.83 -8.36
CA ARG A 21 2.29 13.17 -7.07
C ARG A 21 3.05 12.44 -5.98
N ALA A 22 3.40 13.15 -4.91
CA ALA A 22 4.23 12.61 -3.85
C ALA A 22 3.58 11.40 -3.15
N ASP A 23 2.24 11.36 -3.11
CA ASP A 23 1.43 10.25 -2.62
C ASP A 23 1.54 8.98 -3.48
N GLU A 24 1.60 9.12 -4.81
CA GLU A 24 1.71 7.98 -5.72
C GLU A 24 3.05 7.23 -5.59
N LEU A 25 4.12 7.95 -5.20
CA LEU A 25 5.43 7.35 -4.96
C LEU A 25 5.42 6.32 -3.81
N CYS A 26 4.50 6.49 -2.87
CA CYS A 26 4.29 5.60 -1.73
C CYS A 26 3.01 4.76 -1.90
N ASN A 27 2.61 4.47 -3.15
CA ASN A 27 1.40 3.71 -3.49
C ASN A 27 0.11 4.25 -2.83
N ASN A 28 0.04 5.56 -2.55
CA ASN A 28 -1.05 6.20 -1.80
C ASN A 28 -1.28 5.58 -0.41
N ARG A 29 -0.25 4.94 0.16
CA ARG A 29 -0.27 4.19 1.43
C ARG A 29 0.78 4.71 2.41
N GLY A 30 1.19 5.96 2.24
CA GLY A 30 2.19 6.60 3.08
C GLY A 30 2.39 8.06 2.71
N PHE A 31 3.19 8.74 3.53
CA PHE A 31 3.67 10.10 3.27
C PHE A 31 5.10 10.05 2.74
N LEU A 32 5.42 10.91 1.79
CA LEU A 32 6.80 11.10 1.33
C LEU A 32 7.51 12.13 2.23
N VAL A 33 8.47 11.67 3.04
CA VAL A 33 9.22 12.50 3.99
C VAL A 33 10.71 12.36 3.67
N ALA A 34 11.39 13.48 3.39
CA ALA A 34 12.82 13.52 3.05
C ALA A 34 13.26 12.53 1.93
N GLY A 35 12.38 12.26 0.96
CA GLY A 35 12.66 11.33 -0.15
C GLY A 35 12.48 9.85 0.19
N GLN A 36 11.92 9.54 1.36
CA GLN A 36 11.57 8.19 1.80
C GLN A 36 10.08 8.10 2.12
N CYS A 37 9.50 6.91 1.99
CA CYS A 37 8.10 6.69 2.32
C CYS A 37 7.94 6.32 3.81
N GLU A 38 7.19 7.15 4.53
CA GLU A 38 6.63 6.81 5.84
C GLU A 38 5.25 6.18 5.63
N CYS A 39 5.19 4.86 5.71
CA CYS A 39 3.98 4.12 5.42
C CYS A 39 2.90 4.33 6.50
N PHE A 40 1.64 4.33 6.07
CA PHE A 40 0.51 4.24 6.97
C PHE A 40 0.55 2.91 7.73
N GLU A 41 -0.21 2.86 8.83
CA GLU A 41 -0.32 1.66 9.64
C GLU A 41 -0.66 0.45 8.74
N TYR A 42 -0.02 -0.69 9.04
CA TYR A 42 -0.17 -1.96 8.31
C TYR A 42 0.45 -2.02 6.90
N PHE A 43 1.21 -0.99 6.47
CA PHE A 43 1.98 -1.03 5.23
C PHE A 43 3.49 -0.94 5.47
N SER A 44 4.26 -1.53 4.57
CA SER A 44 5.72 -1.59 4.60
C SER A 44 6.29 -1.71 3.19
N GLY A 45 7.62 -1.71 3.09
CA GLY A 45 8.33 -1.68 1.81
C GLY A 45 8.79 -0.28 1.45
N ALA A 46 9.68 -0.18 0.47
CA ALA A 46 10.31 1.09 0.10
C ALA A 46 9.30 2.12 -0.43
N LYS A 47 8.15 1.62 -0.93
CA LYS A 47 7.05 2.41 -1.48
C LYS A 47 5.71 2.04 -0.84
N CYS A 48 5.70 1.43 0.35
CA CYS A 48 4.46 0.99 1.03
C CYS A 48 3.64 -0.03 0.23
N GLU A 49 4.31 -0.82 -0.62
CA GLU A 49 3.69 -1.81 -1.50
C GLU A 49 3.31 -3.11 -0.78
N LYS A 50 3.85 -3.36 0.42
CA LYS A 50 3.64 -4.59 1.18
C LYS A 50 2.69 -4.35 2.33
N PHE A 51 1.66 -5.18 2.45
CA PHE A 51 0.85 -5.23 3.65
C PHE A 51 1.57 -6.01 4.76
N ILE A 52 1.52 -5.51 5.98
CA ILE A 52 2.04 -6.19 7.18
C ILE A 52 0.92 -7.08 7.72
N ALA A 53 1.04 -8.39 7.53
CA ALA A 53 0.11 -9.34 8.11
C ALA A 53 0.37 -9.50 9.62
N HIS A 54 -0.66 -9.30 10.43
CA HIS A 54 -0.65 -9.65 11.86
C HIS A 54 -1.13 -11.09 12.06
N THR A 55 -0.85 -11.68 13.22
CA THR A 55 -1.37 -13.00 13.57
C THR A 55 -2.80 -12.91 14.10
N CYS A 56 -3.67 -13.84 13.70
CA CYS A 56 -4.98 -14.05 14.32
C CYS A 56 -5.01 -15.35 15.13
N ILE A 57 -5.87 -15.39 16.14
CA ILE A 57 -6.20 -16.58 16.94
C ILE A 57 -7.73 -16.60 17.08
N ASP A 58 -8.36 -17.76 16.87
CA ASP A 58 -9.82 -17.91 16.96
C ASP A 58 -10.61 -16.88 16.11
N ASP A 59 -10.15 -16.65 14.88
CA ASP A 59 -10.73 -15.69 13.91
C ASP A 59 -10.66 -14.20 14.35
N TYR A 60 -9.95 -13.91 15.44
CA TYR A 60 -9.80 -12.54 15.91
C TYR A 60 -8.64 -11.81 15.22
N CYS A 61 -8.95 -10.68 14.59
CA CYS A 61 -8.00 -9.71 14.07
C CYS A 61 -8.16 -8.36 14.76
N SER A 62 -7.06 -7.80 15.28
CA SER A 62 -7.08 -6.49 15.93
C SER A 62 -7.33 -5.34 14.97
N THR A 63 -7.03 -5.55 13.68
CA THR A 63 -7.13 -4.52 12.64
C THR A 63 -8.49 -4.59 11.92
N PRO A 64 -9.27 -3.50 11.90
CA PRO A 64 -10.52 -3.47 11.15
C PRO A 64 -10.27 -3.60 9.63
N GLY A 65 -11.21 -4.20 8.90
CA GLY A 65 -11.07 -4.44 7.46
C GLY A 65 -10.09 -5.55 7.08
N THR A 66 -9.73 -6.41 8.04
CA THR A 66 -8.93 -7.61 7.79
C THR A 66 -9.74 -8.88 8.08
N TYR A 67 -9.36 -9.98 7.45
CA TYR A 67 -9.92 -11.32 7.70
C TYR A 67 -8.81 -12.28 8.12
N CYS A 68 -9.15 -13.24 8.97
CA CYS A 68 -8.21 -14.26 9.40
C CYS A 68 -8.12 -15.37 8.34
N ARG A 69 -6.89 -15.78 8.03
CA ARG A 69 -6.60 -16.91 7.15
C ARG A 69 -5.67 -17.89 7.85
N TYR A 70 -6.07 -19.15 7.92
CA TYR A 70 -5.23 -20.24 8.39
C TYR A 70 -4.79 -21.12 7.21
N GLY A 71 -3.54 -20.98 6.77
CA GLY A 71 -3.05 -21.66 5.57
C GLY A 71 -3.83 -21.23 4.32
N ASN A 72 -4.63 -22.15 3.75
CA ASN A 72 -5.52 -21.87 2.61
C ASN A 72 -6.99 -21.75 2.98
N ILE A 73 -7.32 -21.78 4.27
CA ILE A 73 -8.69 -21.67 4.77
C ILE A 73 -8.99 -20.21 5.10
N ASP A 74 -10.04 -19.69 4.48
CA ASP A 74 -10.62 -18.39 4.80
C ASP A 74 -11.57 -18.55 6.01
N CYS A 75 -11.11 -18.09 7.17
CA CYS A 75 -11.82 -18.25 8.43
C CYS A 75 -13.10 -17.41 8.47
N SER A 76 -13.22 -16.37 7.62
CA SER A 76 -14.44 -15.58 7.51
C SER A 76 -15.63 -16.37 6.94
N ARG A 77 -15.34 -17.41 6.14
CA ARG A 77 -16.36 -18.30 5.57
C ARG A 77 -16.65 -19.50 6.45
N ASP A 78 -15.64 -20.06 7.09
CA ASP A 78 -15.77 -21.19 8.00
C ASP A 78 -14.86 -21.05 9.23
N PRO A 79 -15.31 -20.33 10.27
CA PRO A 79 -14.50 -20.07 11.45
C PRO A 79 -14.25 -21.34 12.29
N THR A 80 -15.04 -22.40 12.08
CA THR A 80 -14.88 -23.65 12.84
C THR A 80 -13.59 -24.38 12.49
N GLN A 81 -13.10 -24.22 11.25
CA GLN A 81 -11.84 -24.80 10.80
C GLN A 81 -10.60 -24.10 11.38
N CYS A 82 -10.76 -22.86 11.83
CA CYS A 82 -9.68 -22.02 12.36
C CYS A 82 -9.60 -21.97 13.89
N ARG A 83 -10.60 -22.54 14.59
CA ARG A 83 -10.65 -22.56 16.06
C ARG A 83 -9.37 -23.18 16.66
N ASN A 84 -8.79 -22.49 17.64
CA ASN A 84 -7.53 -22.77 18.31
C ASN A 84 -6.31 -22.86 17.38
N ARG A 85 -6.38 -22.28 16.18
CA ARG A 85 -5.25 -22.21 15.24
C ARG A 85 -4.75 -20.78 15.11
N VAL A 86 -3.44 -20.65 14.93
CA VAL A 86 -2.80 -19.36 14.67
C VAL A 86 -2.76 -19.13 13.16
N GLY A 87 -3.45 -18.09 12.70
CA GLY A 87 -3.50 -17.68 11.30
C GLY A 87 -2.87 -16.30 11.07
N TRP A 88 -3.15 -15.74 9.90
CA TRP A 88 -2.71 -14.41 9.47
C TRP A 88 -3.90 -13.53 9.12
N CYS A 89 -3.94 -12.31 9.67
CA CYS A 89 -4.85 -11.25 9.29
C CYS A 89 -4.41 -10.64 7.96
N LEU A 90 -5.25 -10.76 6.95
CA LEU A 90 -5.02 -10.23 5.60
C LEU A 90 -6.06 -9.15 5.29
N PRO A 91 -5.72 -8.16 4.45
CA PRO A 91 -6.67 -7.10 4.10
C PRO A 91 -7.78 -7.69 3.23
N LEU A 92 -9.00 -7.20 3.40
CA LEU A 92 -10.08 -7.45 2.44
C LEU A 92 -9.72 -6.73 1.14
N ILE A 93 -9.33 -7.50 0.13
CA ILE A 93 -9.11 -7.00 -1.22
C ILE A 93 -10.37 -7.42 -1.99
N ASP A 94 -11.31 -6.49 -2.15
CA ASP A 94 -12.47 -6.66 -3.04
C ASP A 94 -12.03 -6.71 -4.52
#